data_AF-A0AAV5VQ31-F1
#
_entry.id   AF-A0AAV5VQ31-F1
#
_cell.length_a   1.000
_cell.length_b   1.000
_cell.length_c   1.000
_cell.angle_alpha   90.00
_cell.angle_beta   90.00
_cell.angle_gamma   90.00
#
_symmetry.space_group_name_H-M   'P 1'
#
loop_
_entity.id
_entity.type
_entity.pdbx_description
1 polymer ?
#
loop_
_entity_poly.entity_id
_entity_poly.type
_entity_poly.pdbx_seq_one_letter_code
_entity_poly.pdbx_strand_id
1 'polypeptide(L)'
;LLKEIAYVSILTIALLAYIFNVVLIYIAQTCSTYEIGKYRILITYFAISDLYYNTMHFVVYPIPEMYGNVYLMSGRGMYKDLFGLGLYLGSYGHAFPILIFHFAYRLSILKRVNLLKN
;
A
#
# COMPACT_ATOMS: atom_id res chain seq x y z
N LEU A 1 -24.54 -4.95 -15.38
CA LEU A 1 -24.02 -6.18 -14.74
C LEU A 1 -22.52 -6.11 -14.45
N LEU A 2 -21.63 -6.06 -15.46
CA LEU A 2 -20.17 -5.98 -15.24
C LEU A 2 -19.71 -4.79 -14.38
N LYS A 3 -20.29 -3.60 -14.60
CA LYS A 3 -20.00 -2.39 -13.80
C LYS A 3 -20.41 -2.55 -12.33
N GLU A 4 -21.58 -3.13 -12.09
CA GLU A 4 -22.08 -3.39 -10.74
C GLU A 4 -21.19 -4.39 -9.99
N ILE A 5 -20.80 -5.48 -10.67
CA ILE A 5 -19.89 -6.48 -10.10
C ILE A 5 -18.54 -5.83 -9.77
N ALA A 6 -17.96 -5.07 -10.70
CA ALA A 6 -16.69 -4.38 -10.48
C ALA A 6 -16.77 -3.39 -9.32
N TYR A 7 -17.87 -2.64 -9.21
CA TYR A 7 -18.09 -1.70 -8.11
C TYR A 7 -18.16 -2.41 -6.76
N VAL A 8 -18.95 -3.49 -6.66
CA VAL A 8 -19.04 -4.31 -5.44
C VAL A 8 -17.68 -4.91 -5.09
N SER A 9 -16.94 -5.44 -6.07
CA SER A 9 -15.59 -5.97 -5.85
C SER A 9 -14.60 -4.92 -5.35
N ILE A 10 -14.61 -3.71 -5.91
CA ILE A 10 -13.74 -2.61 -5.45
C ILE A 10 -14.07 -2.26 -3.99
N LEU A 11 -15.36 -2.18 -3.66
CA LEU A 11 -15.80 -1.83 -2.31
C LEU A 11 -15.42 -2.91 -1.28
N THR A 12 -15.60 -4.19 -1.61
CA THR A 12 -15.21 -5.29 -0.72
C THR A 12 -13.70 -5.38 -0.53
N ILE A 13 -12.92 -5.23 -1.60
CA ILE A 13 -11.45 -5.20 -1.54
C ILE A 13 -10.99 -4.02 -0.68
N ALA A 14 -11.56 -2.84 -0.89
CA ALA A 14 -11.20 -1.65 -0.11
C ALA A 14 -11.48 -1.85 1.38
N LEU A 15 -12.65 -2.38 1.75
CA LEU A 15 -12.99 -2.68 3.15
C LEU A 15 -12.02 -3.68 3.78
N LEU A 16 -11.72 -4.77 3.07
CA LEU A 16 -10.74 -5.76 3.54
C LEU A 16 -9.36 -5.12 3.74
N ALA A 17 -8.90 -4.31 2.78
CA ALA A 17 -7.63 -3.60 2.89
C ALA A 17 -7.59 -2.68 4.13
N TYR A 18 -8.65 -1.93 4.42
CA TYR A 18 -8.71 -1.12 5.65
C TYR A 18 -8.60 -2.00 6.90
N ILE A 19 -9.39 -3.08 6.98
CA ILE A 19 -9.41 -3.97 8.14
C ILE A 19 -8.02 -4.59 8.35
N PHE A 20 -7.43 -5.17 7.31
CA PHE A 20 -6.12 -5.83 7.42
C PHE A 20 -5.01 -4.86 7.80
N ASN A 21 -4.99 -3.64 7.24
CA ASN A 21 -3.96 -2.66 7.60
C ASN A 21 -4.13 -2.13 9.02
N VAL A 22 -5.36 -1.92 9.49
CA VAL A 22 -5.60 -1.54 10.90
C VAL A 22 -5.18 -2.66 11.84
N VAL A 23 -5.53 -3.91 11.53
CA VAL A 23 -5.09 -5.09 12.30
C VAL A 23 -3.55 -5.20 12.29
N LEU A 24 -2.91 -4.95 11.15
CA LEU A 24 -1.44 -4.96 11.04
C LEU A 24 -0.79 -3.89 11.93
N ILE A 25 -1.35 -2.69 11.98
CA ILE A 25 -0.90 -1.62 12.88
C ILE A 25 -1.07 -2.06 14.34
N TYR A 26 -2.23 -2.64 14.68
CA TYR A 26 -2.50 -3.14 16.03
C TYR A 26 -1.50 -4.23 16.44
N ILE A 27 -1.23 -5.21 15.57
CA ILE A 27 -0.25 -6.27 15.81
C ILE A 27 1.15 -5.67 15.96
N ALA A 28 1.54 -4.74 15.08
CA ALA A 28 2.84 -4.08 15.14
C ALA A 28 3.06 -3.33 16.46
N GLN A 29 1.99 -2.78 17.05
CA GLN A 29 2.04 -2.10 18.35
C GLN A 29 2.00 -3.08 19.54
N THR A 30 1.23 -4.15 19.45
CA THR A 30 0.99 -5.10 20.56
C THR A 30 2.11 -6.14 20.70
N CYS A 31 2.66 -6.63 19.58
CA CYS A 31 3.76 -7.59 19.57
C CYS A 31 5.11 -6.88 19.76
N SER A 32 5.32 -6.31 20.95
CA SER A 32 6.51 -5.54 21.30
C SER A 32 7.59 -6.42 21.94
N THR A 33 8.56 -6.88 21.15
CA THR A 33 9.88 -7.29 21.67
C THR A 33 10.88 -6.17 21.46
N TYR A 34 11.64 -5.81 22.51
CA TYR A 34 12.54 -4.66 22.57
C TYR A 34 13.58 -4.62 21.42
N GLU A 35 13.96 -5.78 20.89
CA GLU A 35 14.94 -5.92 19.80
C GLU A 35 14.41 -5.58 18.40
N ILE A 36 13.07 -5.50 18.21
CA ILE A 36 12.42 -5.32 16.90
C ILE A 36 11.92 -3.88 16.70
N GLY A 37 12.25 -2.94 17.60
CA GLY A 37 11.69 -1.59 17.61
C GLY A 37 11.78 -0.79 16.30
N LYS A 38 12.87 -0.93 15.52
CA LYS A 38 13.04 -0.26 14.21
C LYS A 38 12.20 -0.90 13.10
N TYR A 39 12.02 -2.22 13.13
CA TYR A 39 11.20 -2.93 12.16
C TYR A 39 9.72 -2.55 12.27
N ARG A 40 9.26 -2.32 13.51
CA ARG A 40 7.89 -1.86 13.78
C ARG A 40 7.58 -0.57 13.04
N ILE A 41 8.47 0.41 13.11
CA ILE A 41 8.30 1.70 12.43
C ILE A 41 8.10 1.46 10.93
N LEU A 42 8.89 0.56 10.34
CA LEU A 42 8.79 0.22 8.92
C LEU A 42 7.46 -0.47 8.56
N ILE A 43 6.99 -1.41 9.39
CA ILE A 43 5.68 -2.07 9.19
C ILE A 43 4.54 -1.05 9.34
N THR A 44 4.61 -0.16 10.33
CA THR A 44 3.60 0.87 10.52
C THR A 44 3.57 1.84 9.33
N TYR A 45 4.73 2.26 8.81
CA TYR A 45 4.79 3.08 7.59
C TYR A 45 4.22 2.35 6.36
N PHE A 46 4.50 1.06 6.23
CA PHE A 46 3.92 0.25 5.16
C PHE A 46 2.39 0.21 5.25
N ALA A 47 1.84 -0.06 6.44
CA ALA A 47 0.39 -0.09 6.64
C ALA A 47 -0.27 1.28 6.41
N ILE A 48 0.36 2.37 6.86
CA ILE A 48 -0.15 3.74 6.64
C ILE A 48 -0.10 4.10 5.14
N SER A 49 0.97 3.73 4.44
CA SER A 49 1.10 3.93 3.00
C SER A 49 0.01 3.19 2.23
N ASP A 50 -0.32 1.96 2.62
CA ASP A 50 -1.38 1.18 1.99
C ASP A 50 -2.78 1.77 2.25
N LEU A 51 -3.03 2.25 3.48
CA LEU A 51 -4.26 3.00 3.80
C LEU A 51 -4.38 4.28 2.96
N TYR A 52 -3.29 5.01 2.80
CA TYR A 52 -3.24 6.21 1.96
C TYR A 52 -3.52 5.87 0.48
N TYR A 53 -2.90 4.81 -0.05
CA TYR A 53 -3.14 4.33 -1.41
C TYR A 53 -4.61 3.97 -1.61
N ASN A 54 -5.20 3.20 -0.69
CA ASN A 54 -6.60 2.78 -0.77
C ASN A 54 -7.57 3.98 -0.69
N THR A 55 -7.25 4.97 0.15
CA THR A 55 -7.99 6.24 0.23
C THR A 55 -7.95 6.97 -1.11
N MET A 56 -6.76 7.13 -1.69
CA MET A 56 -6.60 7.80 -2.98
C MET A 56 -7.27 7.05 -4.13
N HIS A 57 -7.23 5.72 -4.11
CA HIS A 57 -7.95 4.90 -5.09
C HIS A 57 -9.46 5.16 -5.04
N PHE A 58 -10.05 5.29 -3.85
CA PHE A 58 -11.47 5.60 -3.71
C PHE A 58 -11.81 7.05 -4.12
N VAL A 59 -10.99 8.02 -3.73
CA VAL A 59 -11.20 9.45 -4.01
C VAL A 59 -11.06 9.77 -5.51
N VAL A 60 -10.01 9.24 -6.15
CA VAL A 60 -9.69 9.51 -7.55
C VAL A 60 -10.49 8.61 -8.48
N TYR A 61 -10.85 7.40 -8.02
CA TYR A 61 -11.51 6.34 -8.79
C TYR A 61 -10.89 6.22 -10.20
N PRO A 62 -9.62 5.80 -10.27
CA PRO A 62 -8.90 5.87 -11.52
C PRO A 62 -9.33 4.74 -12.44
N ILE A 63 -9.65 5.08 -13.69
CA ILE A 63 -10.05 4.11 -14.70
C ILE A 63 -8.95 4.04 -15.75
N PRO A 64 -8.33 2.87 -15.95
CA PRO A 64 -7.40 2.68 -17.05
C PRO A 64 -8.19 2.68 -18.36
N GLU A 65 -7.80 3.57 -19.26
CA GLU A 65 -8.38 3.74 -20.60
C GLU A 65 -7.28 3.46 -21.63
N MET A 66 -7.61 2.68 -22.65
CA MET A 66 -6.67 2.35 -23.71
C MET A 66 -7.04 3.16 -24.95
N TYR A 67 -6.15 4.04 -25.40
CA TYR A 67 -6.32 4.83 -26.61
C TYR A 67 -5.28 4.41 -27.64
N GLY A 68 -5.67 3.52 -28.56
CA GLY A 68 -4.75 2.87 -29.48
C GLY A 68 -3.72 2.01 -28.75
N ASN A 69 -2.44 2.35 -28.89
CA ASN A 69 -1.31 1.67 -28.22
C ASN A 69 -0.86 2.34 -26.92
N VAL A 70 -1.59 3.35 -26.44
CA VAL A 70 -1.23 4.11 -25.23
C VAL A 70 -2.17 3.74 -24.09
N TYR A 71 -1.59 3.40 -22.95
CA TYR A 71 -2.31 3.26 -21.67
C TYR A 71 -2.42 4.62 -21.00
N LEU A 72 -3.64 5.10 -20.85
CA LEU A 72 -3.97 6.33 -20.14
C LEU A 72 -4.77 5.99 -18.89
N MET A 73 -4.73 6.88 -17.90
CA MET A 73 -5.46 6.71 -16.65
C MET A 73 -6.24 7.98 -16.38
N SER A 74 -7.55 7.86 -16.28
CA SER A 74 -8.46 8.99 -16.10
C SER A 74 -9.14 8.88 -14.73
N GLY A 75 -9.07 9.93 -13.91
CA GLY A 75 -9.79 9.98 -12.64
C GLY A 75 -11.28 10.26 -12.88
N ARG A 76 -12.18 9.34 -12.49
CA ARG A 76 -13.64 9.56 -12.57
C ARG A 76 -14.31 9.82 -11.22
N GLY A 77 -13.53 9.85 -10.15
CA GLY A 77 -13.99 10.03 -8.78
C GLY A 77 -14.34 11.47 -8.42
N MET A 78 -14.27 11.76 -7.12
CA MET A 78 -14.58 13.07 -6.54
C MET A 78 -13.55 14.13 -6.93
N TYR A 79 -12.29 13.71 -7.13
CA TYR A 79 -11.18 14.59 -7.50
C TYR A 79 -10.66 14.20 -8.88
N LYS A 80 -11.08 14.96 -9.91
CA LYS A 80 -10.79 14.68 -11.33
C LYS A 80 -9.57 15.41 -11.86
N ASP A 81 -9.00 16.30 -11.04
CA ASP A 81 -7.84 17.08 -11.43
C ASP A 81 -6.59 16.18 -11.59
N LEU A 82 -5.71 16.59 -12.51
CA LEU A 82 -4.39 15.97 -12.72
C LEU A 82 -3.60 15.82 -11.41
N PHE A 83 -3.82 16.73 -10.46
CA PHE A 83 -3.20 16.66 -9.15
C PHE A 83 -3.64 15.41 -8.36
N GLY A 84 -4.94 15.08 -8.35
CA GLY A 84 -5.45 13.88 -7.69
C GLY A 84 -4.89 12.60 -8.32
N LEU A 85 -4.87 12.56 -9.65
CA LEU A 85 -4.25 11.45 -10.39
C LEU A 85 -2.74 11.34 -10.09
N GLY A 86 -2.04 12.47 -10.03
CA GLY A 86 -0.62 12.51 -9.66
C GLY A 86 -0.35 12.00 -8.25
N LEU A 87 -1.20 12.35 -7.29
CA LEU A 87 -1.12 11.83 -5.91
C LEU A 87 -1.36 10.32 -5.86
N TYR A 88 -2.29 9.79 -6.66
CA TYR A 88 -2.53 8.37 -6.79
C TYR A 88 -1.36 7.62 -7.46
N LEU A 89 -0.80 8.16 -8.55
CA LEU A 89 0.37 7.55 -9.19
C LEU A 89 1.60 7.61 -8.28
N GLY A 90 1.76 8.71 -7.54
CA GLY A 90 2.81 8.84 -6.52
C GLY A 90 2.62 7.89 -5.35
N SER A 91 1.37 7.62 -4.95
CA SER A 91 1.06 6.65 -3.89
C SER A 91 1.43 5.22 -4.31
N TYR A 92 1.10 4.86 -5.54
CA TYR A 92 1.54 3.60 -6.14
C TYR A 92 3.07 3.49 -6.21
N GLY A 93 3.74 4.57 -6.67
CA GLY A 93 5.19 4.59 -6.85
C GLY A 93 6.00 4.47 -5.55
N HIS A 94 5.54 5.08 -4.45
CA HIS A 94 6.29 5.04 -3.19
C HIS A 94 6.24 3.68 -2.47
N ALA A 95 5.29 2.81 -2.82
CA ALA A 95 5.18 1.48 -2.22
C ALA A 95 6.42 0.61 -2.52
N PHE A 96 7.02 0.78 -3.71
CA PHE A 96 8.20 0.02 -4.12
C PHE A 96 9.43 0.28 -3.22
N PRO A 97 9.87 1.55 -2.98
CA PRO A 97 10.92 1.83 -2.01
C PRO A 97 10.66 1.23 -0.62
N ILE A 98 9.43 1.34 -0.11
CA ILE A 98 9.08 0.82 1.23
C ILE A 98 9.28 -0.70 1.27
N LEU A 99 8.83 -1.42 0.24
CA LEU A 99 9.04 -2.86 0.11
C LEU A 99 10.54 -3.22 0.00
N ILE A 100 11.32 -2.46 -0.77
CA ILE A 100 12.77 -2.66 -0.88
C ILE A 100 13.44 -2.52 0.49
N PHE A 101 13.12 -1.47 1.25
CA PHE A 101 13.65 -1.29 2.59
C PHE A 101 13.21 -2.41 3.54
N HIS A 102 11.98 -2.90 3.41
CA HIS A 102 11.47 -4.03 4.18
C HIS A 102 12.28 -5.31 3.93
N PHE A 103 12.53 -5.66 2.67
CA PHE A 103 13.35 -6.82 2.32
C PHE A 103 14.81 -6.65 2.74
N ALA A 104 15.40 -5.46 2.54
CA ALA A 104 16.77 -5.16 2.94
C ALA A 104 16.97 -5.28 4.46
N TYR A 105 15.99 -4.80 5.24
CA TYR A 105 16.00 -4.93 6.69
C TYR A 105 15.93 -6.39 7.13
N ARG A 106 15.03 -7.18 6.53
CA ARG A 106 14.90 -8.61 6.82
C ARG A 106 16.17 -9.39 6.50
N LEU A 107 16.81 -9.10 5.36
CA LEU A 107 18.08 -9.71 4.97
C LEU A 107 19.20 -9.37 5.96
N SER A 108 19.24 -8.12 6.44
CA SER A 108 20.24 -7.66 7.40
C SER A 108 20.14 -8.39 8.74
N ILE A 109 18.92 -8.64 9.23
CA ILE A 109 18.69 -9.43 10.45
C ILE A 109 19.15 -10.88 10.24
N LEU A 110 18.74 -11.52 9.15
CA LEU A 110 19.12 -12.91 8.88
C LEU A 110 20.64 -13.07 8.80
N LYS A 111 21.34 -12.12 8.19
CA LYS A 111 22.81 -12.11 8.14
C LYS A 111 23.43 -11.95 9.52
N ARG A 112 22.91 -11.06 10.38
CA ARG A 112 23.38 -10.91 11.76
C ARG A 112 23.17 -12.18 12.59
N VAL A 113 22.02 -12.82 12.47
CA VAL A 113 21.72 -14.08 13.20
C VAL A 113 22.68 -15.19 12.78
N ASN A 114 22.99 -15.32 11.49
CA ASN A 114 23.96 -16.31 11.01
C ASN A 114 25.40 -16.02 11.47
N LEU A 115 25.80 -14.75 11.58
CA LEU A 115 27.13 -14.37 12.08
C LEU A 115 27.33 -14.65 13.57
N LEU A 116 26.26 -14.64 14.38
CA LEU A 116 26.32 -14.95 15.81
C LEU A 116 26.32 -16.46 16.12
N LYS A 117 26.03 -17.31 15.12
CA LYS A 117 26.03 -18.78 15.25
C LYS A 117 27.38 -19.43 14.88
N ASN A 118 28.27 -18.70 14.22
CA ASN A 118 29.63 -19.13 13.86
C ASN A 118 30.64 -18.55 14.85
#